data_AF-A0A9D5SSQ0-F1
#
_entry.id   AF-A0A9D5SSQ0-F1
#
_cell.length_a   1.000
_cell.length_b   1.000
_cell.length_c   1.000
_cell.angle_alpha   90.00
_cell.angle_beta   90.00
_cell.angle_gamma   90.00
#
_symmetry.space_group_name_H-M   'P 1'
#
loop_
_entity.id
_entity.type
_entity.pdbx_description
1 polymer ?
#
loop_
_entity_poly.entity_id
_entity_poly.type
_entity_poly.pdbx_seq_one_letter_code
_entity_poly.pdbx_strand_id
1 'polypeptide(L)'
;MARAKRNETAAEEMRRILGKHTPEAVAFLVEIMRDGAQKPELRMKAAESILDRACGKAIAAREADLPPAPPAVILFEGELEEWSR
;
A
#
# COMPACT_ATOMS: atom_id res chain seq x y z
N MET A 1 26.24 11.73 -15.26
CA MET A 1 24.96 12.40 -15.60
C MET A 1 24.04 11.58 -16.53
N ALA A 2 24.54 10.69 -17.40
CA ALA A 2 23.69 9.93 -18.36
C ALA A 2 22.72 8.88 -17.77
N ARG A 3 22.88 8.48 -16.49
CA ARG A 3 22.02 7.48 -15.83
C ARG A 3 20.73 8.11 -15.26
N ALA A 4 20.85 9.30 -14.67
CA ALA A 4 19.72 10.07 -14.17
C ALA A 4 18.76 10.49 -15.30
N LYS A 5 19.31 10.98 -16.41
CA LYS A 5 18.53 11.41 -17.59
C LYS A 5 17.76 10.27 -18.26
N ARG A 6 18.29 9.03 -18.24
CA ARG A 6 17.60 7.82 -18.74
C ARG A 6 16.48 7.34 -17.80
N ASN A 7 16.65 7.50 -16.49
CA ASN A 7 15.61 7.15 -15.51
C ASN A 7 14.45 8.16 -15.56
N GLU A 8 14.75 9.43 -15.81
CA GLU A 8 13.76 10.49 -15.98
C GLU A 8 12.87 10.22 -17.22
N THR A 9 13.47 9.88 -18.36
CA THR A 9 12.72 9.52 -19.58
C THR A 9 11.86 8.28 -19.41
N ALA A 10 12.34 7.27 -18.68
CA ALA A 10 11.56 6.06 -18.40
C ALA A 10 10.35 6.36 -17.49
N ALA A 11 10.51 7.23 -16.50
CA ALA A 11 9.43 7.64 -15.60
C ALA A 11 8.38 8.50 -16.31
N GLU A 12 8.79 9.34 -17.26
CA GLU A 12 7.88 10.12 -18.10
C GLU A 12 7.10 9.24 -19.08
N GLU A 13 7.76 8.27 -19.70
CA GLU A 13 7.13 7.32 -20.60
C GLU A 13 6.12 6.44 -19.87
N MET A 14 6.48 5.94 -18.68
CA MET A 14 5.56 5.21 -17.82
C MET A 14 4.35 6.05 -17.42
N ARG A 15 4.54 7.32 -17.03
CA ARG A 15 3.43 8.24 -16.72
C ARG A 15 2.53 8.48 -17.93
N ARG A 16 3.10 8.59 -19.13
CA ARG A 16 2.34 8.73 -20.38
C ARG A 16 1.49 7.49 -20.66
N ILE A 17 2.04 6.29 -20.49
CA ILE A 17 1.30 5.03 -20.69
C ILE A 17 0.19 4.91 -19.64
N LEU A 18 0.51 5.10 -18.36
CA LEU A 18 -0.46 5.03 -17.27
C LEU A 18 -1.58 6.07 -17.43
N GLY A 19 -1.26 7.28 -17.85
CA GLY A 19 -2.25 8.33 -18.11
C GLY A 19 -3.27 7.93 -19.17
N LYS A 20 -2.87 7.20 -20.21
CA LYS A 20 -3.78 6.70 -21.25
C LYS A 20 -4.80 5.68 -20.72
N HIS A 21 -4.37 4.81 -19.80
CA HIS A 21 -5.22 3.73 -19.26
C HIS A 21 -5.95 4.10 -17.97
N THR A 22 -5.64 5.26 -17.37
CA THR A 22 -6.27 5.69 -16.11
C THR A 22 -7.80 5.79 -16.23
N PRO A 23 -8.39 6.37 -17.29
CA PRO A 23 -9.85 6.44 -17.41
C PRO A 23 -10.52 5.07 -17.49
N GLU A 24 -9.93 4.14 -18.25
CA GLU A 24 -10.41 2.77 -18.41
C GLU A 24 -10.33 1.99 -17.09
N ALA A 25 -9.22 2.12 -16.36
CA ALA A 25 -9.05 1.50 -15.05
C ALA A 25 -10.07 2.03 -14.02
N VAL A 26 -10.39 3.33 -14.06
CA VAL A 26 -11.42 3.92 -13.19
C VAL A 26 -12.81 3.40 -13.57
N ALA A 27 -13.13 3.34 -14.87
CA ALA A 27 -14.40 2.80 -15.34
C ALA A 27 -14.59 1.34 -14.89
N PHE A 28 -13.56 0.52 -15.04
CA PHE A 28 -13.56 -0.87 -14.57
C PHE A 28 -13.81 -1.02 -13.07
N LEU A 29 -13.20 -0.16 -12.24
CA LEU A 29 -13.46 -0.16 -10.79
C LEU A 29 -14.91 0.22 -10.47
N VAL A 30 -15.51 1.17 -11.22
CA VAL A 30 -16.92 1.54 -11.06
C VAL A 30 -17.85 0.39 -11.43
N GLU A 31 -17.52 -0.36 -12.48
CA GLU A 31 -18.27 -1.57 -12.87
C GLU A 31 -18.22 -2.63 -11.75
N ILE A 32 -17.03 -2.96 -11.23
CA ILE A 32 -16.88 -3.90 -10.12
C ILE A 32 -17.69 -3.45 -8.89
N MET A 33 -17.61 -2.17 -8.52
CA MET A 33 -18.30 -1.65 -7.35
C MET A 33 -19.83 -1.83 -7.45
N ARG A 34 -20.38 -1.68 -8.65
CA ARG A 34 -21.82 -1.73 -8.94
C ARG A 34 -22.34 -3.14 -9.21
N ASP A 35 -21.48 -4.07 -9.62
CA ASP A 35 -21.88 -5.45 -9.93
C ASP A 35 -22.28 -6.21 -8.65
N GLY A 36 -23.57 -6.52 -8.54
CA GLY A 36 -24.15 -7.26 -7.42
C GLY A 36 -23.76 -8.74 -7.37
N ALA A 37 -23.22 -9.30 -8.46
CA ALA A 37 -22.71 -10.67 -8.50
C ALA A 37 -21.28 -10.79 -7.95
N GLN A 38 -20.56 -9.68 -7.82
CA GLN A 38 -19.23 -9.68 -7.20
C GLN A 38 -19.31 -9.85 -5.69
N LYS A 39 -18.24 -10.45 -5.14
CA LYS A 39 -18.07 -10.57 -3.70
C LYS A 39 -18.12 -9.19 -3.03
N PRO A 40 -18.83 -9.03 -1.89
CA PRO A 40 -18.92 -7.75 -1.19
C PRO A 40 -17.56 -7.09 -0.92
N GLU A 41 -16.55 -7.88 -0.59
CA GLU A 41 -15.20 -7.39 -0.29
C GLU A 41 -14.53 -6.76 -1.51
N LEU A 42 -14.75 -7.31 -2.71
CA LEU A 42 -14.22 -6.75 -3.96
C LEU A 42 -14.91 -5.43 -4.29
N ARG A 43 -16.21 -5.34 -4.07
CA ARG A 43 -16.99 -4.11 -4.28
C ARG A 43 -16.55 -3.00 -3.35
N MET A 44 -16.33 -3.32 -2.07
CA MET A 44 -15.80 -2.39 -1.07
C MET A 44 -14.39 -1.92 -1.45
N LYS A 45 -13.50 -2.84 -1.84
CA LYS A 45 -12.14 -2.49 -2.26
C LYS A 45 -12.11 -1.61 -3.51
N ALA A 46 -13.04 -1.82 -4.45
CA ALA A 46 -13.19 -0.97 -5.62
C ALA A 46 -13.63 0.45 -5.22
N ALA A 47 -14.60 0.57 -4.31
CA ALA A 47 -15.04 1.85 -3.77
C ALA A 47 -13.89 2.59 -3.04
N GLU A 48 -13.18 1.90 -2.15
CA GLU A 48 -12.02 2.43 -1.43
C GLU A 48 -10.93 2.91 -2.40
N SER A 49 -10.62 2.13 -3.43
CA SER A 49 -9.61 2.47 -4.44
C SER A 49 -9.96 3.71 -5.26
N ILE A 50 -11.25 3.98 -5.48
CA ILE A 50 -11.76 5.19 -6.15
C ILE A 50 -11.64 6.39 -5.19
N LEU A 51 -12.08 6.23 -3.95
CA LEU A 51 -12.04 7.28 -2.94
C LEU A 51 -10.61 7.71 -2.61
N ASP A 52 -9.68 6.76 -2.46
CA ASP A 52 -8.25 7.02 -2.24
C ASP A 52 -7.64 7.91 -3.33
N ARG A 53 -8.13 7.78 -4.58
CA ARG A 53 -7.65 8.56 -5.72
C ARG A 53 -8.30 9.93 -5.84
N ALA A 54 -9.59 10.03 -5.49
CA ALA A 54 -10.35 11.26 -5.59
C ALA A 54 -10.12 12.21 -4.40
N CYS A 55 -10.08 11.65 -3.19
CA CYS A 55 -9.99 12.38 -1.93
C CYS A 55 -8.60 12.33 -1.30
N GLY A 56 -7.67 11.55 -1.88
CA GLY A 56 -6.41 11.20 -1.27
C GLY A 56 -6.57 10.04 -0.28
N LYS A 57 -5.48 9.30 -0.05
CA LYS A 57 -5.47 8.27 0.98
C LYS A 57 -5.71 8.92 2.32
N ALA A 58 -6.71 8.44 3.06
CA ALA A 58 -6.78 8.70 4.48
C ALA A 58 -5.44 8.24 5.07
N ILE A 59 -4.63 9.19 5.55
CA ILE A 59 -3.49 8.85 6.39
C ILE A 59 -4.15 8.16 7.57
N ALA A 60 -4.01 6.83 7.68
CA ALA A 60 -4.37 6.12 8.89
C ALA A 60 -3.75 6.95 10.00
N ALA A 61 -4.60 7.53 10.87
CA ALA A 61 -4.16 8.30 12.01
C ALA A 61 -3.20 7.38 12.74
N ARG A 62 -1.90 7.58 12.47
CA ARG A 62 -0.86 6.69 12.94
C ARG A 62 -0.95 6.74 14.45
N GLU A 63 -0.42 5.71 15.08
CA GLU A 63 0.22 5.75 16.39
C GLU A 63 1.33 6.83 16.44
N ALA A 64 1.02 8.08 16.05
CA ALA A 64 1.87 9.24 16.17
C ALA A 64 1.61 9.96 17.52
N ASP A 65 0.48 9.66 18.17
CA ASP A 65 0.10 10.19 19.49
C ASP A 65 0.12 9.13 20.61
N LEU A 66 0.42 7.86 20.32
CA LEU A 66 0.70 6.91 21.39
C LEU A 66 2.19 7.02 21.77
N PRO A 67 2.51 7.21 23.08
CA PRO A 67 3.89 7.17 23.53
C PRO A 67 4.49 5.81 23.13
N PRO A 68 5.78 5.78 22.72
CA PRO A 68 6.42 4.53 22.34
C PRO A 68 6.26 3.53 23.48
N ALA A 69 5.60 2.41 23.20
CA ALA A 69 5.52 1.32 24.17
C ALA A 69 6.94 0.99 24.61
N PRO A 70 7.21 0.86 25.92
CA PRO A 70 8.54 0.51 26.40
C PRO A 70 8.98 -0.79 25.69
N PRO A 71 10.26 -0.90 25.30
CA PRO A 71 10.74 -2.09 24.63
C PRO A 71 10.39 -3.30 25.50
N ALA A 72 9.66 -4.25 24.93
CA ALA A 72 9.37 -5.50 25.61
C ALA A 72 10.70 -6.20 25.90
N VAL A 73 11.18 -6.08 27.13
CA VAL A 73 12.32 -6.84 27.61
C VAL A 73 11.86 -8.29 27.68
N ILE A 74 12.29 -9.09 26.73
CA ILE A 74 12.09 -10.54 26.78
C ILE A 74 13.09 -11.08 27.81
N LEU A 75 12.62 -11.34 29.02
CA LEU A 75 13.39 -12.03 30.04
C LEU A 75 13.38 -13.52 29.71
N PHE A 76 14.51 -14.06 29.23
CA PHE A 76 14.68 -15.50 29.12
C PHE A 76 15.06 -16.07 30.49
N GLU A 77 14.09 -16.66 31.19
CA GLU A 77 14.36 -17.50 32.37
C GLU A 77 14.77 -18.90 31.90
N GLY A 78 16.03 -19.05 31.50
CA GLY A 78 16.60 -20.35 31.15
C GLY A 78 18.06 -20.40 31.57
N GLU A 79 18.48 -21.47 32.24
CA GLU A 79 19.88 -21.71 32.53
C GLU A 79 20.64 -21.95 31.22
N LEU A 80 21.78 -21.27 31.08
CA LEU A 80 22.66 -21.41 29.93
C LEU A 80 23.29 -22.81 29.97
N GLU A 81 22.75 -23.77 29.23
CA GLU A 81 23.43 -25.06 29.05
C GLU A 81 24.77 -24.81 28.32
N GLU A 82 25.88 -25.07 29.02
CA GLU A 82 27.20 -25.09 28.43
C GLU A 82 27.37 -26.38 27.63
N TRP A 83 27.34 -26.28 26.31
CA TRP A 83 27.65 -27.41 25.44
C TRP A 83 29.16 -27.67 25.49
N SER A 84 29.57 -28.74 26.20
CA SER A 84 30.95 -29.22 26.22
C SER A 84 31.36 -29.73 24.83
N ARG A 85 32.63 -29.48 24.49
CA ARG A 85 33.25 -29.67 23.18
C ARG A 85 33.55 -31.14 22.84
#